data_AF-A0A954FQZ7-F1
#
_entry.id   AF-A0A954FQZ7-F1
#
_cell.length_a   1.000
_cell.length_b   1.000
_cell.length_c   1.000
_cell.angle_alpha   90.00
_cell.angle_beta   90.00
_cell.angle_gamma   90.00
#
_symmetry.space_group_name_H-M   'P 1'
#
loop_
_entity.id
_entity.type
_entity.pdbx_description
1 polymer ?
#
loop_
_entity_poly.entity_id
_entity_poly.type
_entity_poly.pdbx_seq_one_letter_code
_entity_poly.pdbx_strand_id
1 'polypeptide(L)'
;LWLKTNVGVTFSQANARQLQFGIDQDRPDAAWTDCGAPGNALLGFALCEFDGQLYAGTCEPSPGDAGHVYRFAGGDKWIDCGAPDRSNSVTALIVFNGQLYAGTGKYRVAGSSLPESENKTLGGGIFRYDGESGWIDCGHLPEAEAVGGMVVYRNHLYASSLYRPAGFFRYEGGTAWKNAGSPQRPADLPGDTTHMRAEAMTVHNGWLYASSYDGGRVFRFDGESWFDCGQLAENTQTYAFATLAGRLYVGTWPSGRVYRFEQPHQWTDVGRLGEELEVMGMLVHNGRLIGGTLPLAEVYEFDNKSSWNRLTRLDHTPDVKYRRAWTMAEHNGKLFCSTLPSGKVYSWRAGRVAMAGKAFPAGWHHIAAVRTNGTLRLYTDGTLVAQESGFTDTDYDLNCDRPLLIGFGPHDYFKGRLSDVRLYSRALSEAEIASLSKQ
;
A
#
# COMPACT_ATOMS: atom_id res chain seq x y z
N LEU A 1 -13.81 12.39 -6.90
CA LEU A 1 -13.89 11.14 -7.67
C LEU A 1 -12.51 10.85 -8.24
N TRP A 2 -11.94 9.68 -7.98
CA TRP A 2 -10.64 9.28 -8.51
C TRP A 2 -10.54 7.77 -8.63
N LEU A 3 -9.65 7.30 -9.50
CA LEU A 3 -9.28 5.89 -9.66
C LEU A 3 -7.85 5.71 -9.17
N LYS A 4 -7.64 4.82 -8.20
CA LYS A 4 -6.40 4.76 -7.44
C LYS A 4 -5.84 3.36 -7.29
N THR A 5 -4.52 3.25 -7.40
CA THR A 5 -3.77 2.05 -7.02
C THR A 5 -2.74 2.47 -5.98
N ASN A 6 -2.79 1.87 -4.79
CA ASN A 6 -1.76 2.05 -3.76
C ASN A 6 -0.74 0.92 -3.92
N VAL A 7 0.47 1.27 -4.36
CA VAL A 7 1.61 0.33 -4.47
C VAL A 7 2.81 0.95 -3.79
N GLY A 8 3.64 0.11 -3.17
CA GLY A 8 4.85 0.54 -2.46
C GLY A 8 4.56 0.94 -1.02
N VAL A 9 3.44 0.46 -0.47
CA VAL A 9 3.14 0.60 0.95
C VAL A 9 3.87 -0.52 1.67
N THR A 10 5.15 -0.27 1.98
CA THR A 10 6.09 -1.34 2.32
C THR A 10 6.15 -2.34 1.14
N PHE A 11 5.98 -3.64 1.38
CA PHE A 11 6.16 -4.68 0.37
C PHE A 11 4.93 -4.98 -0.51
N SER A 12 3.79 -4.35 -0.22
CA SER A 12 2.49 -4.75 -0.79
C SER A 12 1.91 -3.74 -1.78
N GLN A 13 1.03 -4.25 -2.65
CA GLN A 13 0.04 -3.44 -3.35
C GLN A 13 -1.24 -3.43 -2.52
N ALA A 14 -1.42 -2.36 -1.75
CA ALA A 14 -2.50 -2.26 -0.78
C ALA A 14 -3.89 -2.11 -1.42
N ASN A 15 -4.00 -1.47 -2.60
CA ASN A 15 -5.25 -1.32 -3.33
C ASN A 15 -5.00 -1.36 -4.83
N ALA A 16 -5.93 -1.97 -5.58
CA ALA A 16 -5.82 -2.13 -7.02
C ALA A 16 -6.99 -1.48 -7.76
N ARG A 17 -6.72 -0.39 -8.50
CA ARG A 17 -7.72 0.30 -9.34
C ARG A 17 -9.03 0.60 -8.58
N GLN A 18 -8.93 1.11 -7.35
CA GLN A 18 -10.10 1.46 -6.56
C GLN A 18 -10.76 2.73 -7.07
N LEU A 19 -12.04 2.65 -7.42
CA LEU A 19 -12.85 3.83 -7.70
C LEU A 19 -13.38 4.41 -6.38
N GLN A 20 -13.10 5.69 -6.12
CA GLN A 20 -13.44 6.36 -4.88
C GLN A 20 -14.06 7.73 -5.13
N PHE A 21 -15.07 8.07 -4.35
CA PHE A 21 -15.67 9.40 -4.30
C PHE A 21 -15.72 9.86 -2.86
N GLY A 22 -14.86 10.82 -2.52
CA GLY A 22 -14.79 11.37 -1.17
C GLY A 22 -14.93 12.87 -1.11
N ILE A 23 -15.20 13.32 0.11
CA ILE A 23 -15.28 14.72 0.54
C ILE A 23 -14.59 14.83 1.89
N ASP A 24 -13.95 15.95 2.16
CA ASP A 24 -13.29 16.22 3.43
C ASP A 24 -13.62 17.63 3.90
N GLN A 25 -13.67 17.80 5.21
CA GLN A 25 -13.91 19.08 5.89
C GLN A 25 -12.65 19.64 6.54
N ASP A 26 -11.50 19.00 6.30
CA ASP A 26 -10.17 19.41 6.76
C ASP A 26 -10.10 19.59 8.29
N ARG A 27 -10.74 18.68 9.02
CA ARG A 27 -10.77 18.67 10.48
C ARG A 27 -10.36 17.30 11.03
N PRO A 28 -9.72 17.26 12.22
CA PRO A 28 -9.28 16.02 12.84
C PRO A 28 -10.47 15.34 13.58
N ASP A 29 -11.38 14.71 12.84
CA ASP A 29 -12.66 14.31 13.44
C ASP A 29 -12.80 12.82 13.80
N ALA A 30 -11.88 11.96 13.35
CA ALA A 30 -11.97 10.53 13.62
C ALA A 30 -10.91 10.09 14.64
N ALA A 31 -11.37 9.51 15.74
CA ALA A 31 -10.51 8.68 16.58
C ALA A 31 -10.08 7.42 15.81
N TRP A 32 -8.87 6.96 16.06
CA TRP A 32 -8.42 5.66 15.59
C TRP A 32 -9.21 4.56 16.31
N THR A 33 -9.67 3.57 15.55
CA THR A 33 -10.42 2.42 16.06
C THR A 33 -9.52 1.20 16.07
N ASP A 34 -9.39 0.53 17.20
CA ASP A 34 -8.73 -0.78 17.30
C ASP A 34 -9.56 -1.82 16.55
N CYS A 35 -8.94 -2.48 15.57
CA CYS A 35 -9.55 -3.52 14.74
C CYS A 35 -9.05 -4.92 15.11
N GLY A 36 -8.46 -5.08 16.30
CA GLY A 36 -7.94 -6.35 16.78
C GLY A 36 -6.66 -6.78 16.07
N ALA A 37 -6.12 -7.92 16.50
CA ALA A 37 -5.01 -8.58 15.83
C ALA A 37 -5.54 -9.75 14.96
N PRO A 38 -5.07 -9.90 13.71
CA PRO A 38 -5.34 -11.09 12.92
C PRO A 38 -4.61 -12.30 13.52
N GLY A 39 -5.36 -13.26 14.07
CA GLY A 39 -4.77 -14.45 14.70
C GLY A 39 -3.88 -14.12 15.90
N ASN A 40 -2.73 -14.80 16.00
CA ASN A 40 -1.70 -14.55 17.01
C ASN A 40 -0.53 -13.71 16.45
N ALA A 41 -0.79 -12.92 15.41
CA ALA A 41 0.25 -12.19 14.71
C ALA A 41 1.10 -11.33 15.65
N LEU A 42 2.42 -11.46 15.54
CA LEU A 42 3.35 -10.46 16.06
C LEU A 42 3.24 -9.16 15.25
N LEU A 43 2.88 -9.31 13.97
CA LEU A 43 2.80 -8.23 12.99
C LEU A 43 1.83 -8.60 11.86
N GLY A 44 0.92 -7.68 11.53
CA GLY A 44 0.24 -7.66 10.23
C GLY A 44 1.20 -7.16 9.15
N PHE A 45 1.95 -8.06 8.52
CA PHE A 45 3.08 -7.75 7.65
C PHE A 45 2.65 -7.13 6.32
N ALA A 46 1.51 -7.57 5.79
CA ALA A 46 0.95 -7.09 4.54
C ALA A 46 -0.54 -6.77 4.72
N LEU A 47 -1.03 -5.72 4.07
CA LEU A 47 -2.45 -5.38 3.98
C LEU A 47 -2.83 -5.21 2.51
N CYS A 48 -3.99 -5.75 2.10
CA CYS A 48 -4.48 -5.62 0.73
C CYS A 48 -6.01 -5.67 0.68
N GLU A 49 -6.60 -4.75 -0.09
CA GLU A 49 -8.02 -4.81 -0.45
C GLU A 49 -8.20 -5.70 -1.67
N PHE A 50 -9.13 -6.66 -1.56
CA PHE A 50 -9.48 -7.57 -2.64
C PHE A 50 -10.97 -7.94 -2.58
N ASP A 51 -11.68 -7.70 -3.69
CA ASP A 51 -13.09 -8.05 -3.90
C ASP A 51 -14.03 -7.58 -2.77
N GLY A 52 -13.84 -6.34 -2.30
CA GLY A 52 -14.66 -5.70 -1.28
C GLY A 52 -14.31 -6.11 0.14
N GLN A 53 -13.15 -6.74 0.34
CA GLN A 53 -12.69 -7.27 1.62
C GLN A 53 -11.25 -6.83 1.90
N LEU A 54 -10.92 -6.62 3.17
CA LEU A 54 -9.55 -6.35 3.60
C LEU A 54 -8.89 -7.65 4.04
N TYR A 55 -7.70 -7.92 3.52
CA TYR A 55 -6.85 -9.05 3.90
C TYR A 55 -5.58 -8.58 4.59
N ALA A 56 -5.13 -9.36 5.56
CA ALA A 56 -3.88 -9.16 6.27
C ALA A 56 -3.01 -10.43 6.18
N GLY A 57 -1.77 -10.29 5.72
CA GLY A 57 -0.74 -11.33 5.85
C GLY A 57 0.00 -11.16 7.17
N THR A 58 0.21 -12.22 7.93
CA THR A 58 0.78 -12.17 9.29
C THR A 58 2.22 -12.64 9.35
N CYS A 59 2.93 -12.23 10.40
CA CYS A 59 4.16 -12.86 10.88
C CYS A 59 3.89 -13.49 12.24
N GLU A 60 4.08 -14.81 12.36
CA GLU A 60 3.84 -15.63 13.55
C GLU A 60 5.10 -16.48 13.83
N PRO A 61 6.01 -15.98 14.69
CA PRO A 61 7.37 -16.51 14.81
C PRO A 61 7.53 -17.67 15.80
N SER A 62 6.47 -18.03 16.52
CA SER A 62 6.49 -19.05 17.57
C SER A 62 6.72 -20.47 17.01
N PRO A 63 7.16 -21.44 17.83
CA PRO A 63 7.38 -22.81 17.38
C PRO A 63 6.11 -23.45 16.82
N GLY A 64 6.18 -23.92 15.57
CA GLY A 64 5.07 -24.62 14.92
C GLY A 64 4.04 -23.70 14.25
N ASP A 65 4.10 -22.39 14.49
CA ASP A 65 3.27 -21.41 13.79
C ASP A 65 3.77 -21.16 12.37
N ALA A 66 2.93 -20.57 11.53
CA ALA A 66 3.24 -20.13 10.18
C ALA A 66 2.59 -18.76 9.92
N GLY A 67 3.04 -18.04 8.90
CA GLY A 67 2.35 -16.85 8.43
C GLY A 67 1.02 -17.24 7.79
N HIS A 68 -0.06 -16.63 8.25
CA HIS A 68 -1.41 -16.82 7.71
C HIS A 68 -1.89 -15.59 6.95
N VAL A 69 -2.93 -15.77 6.15
CA VAL A 69 -3.73 -14.67 5.64
C VAL A 69 -5.05 -14.65 6.37
N TYR A 70 -5.47 -13.47 6.82
CA TYR A 70 -6.76 -13.27 7.47
C TYR A 70 -7.59 -12.25 6.72
N ARG A 71 -8.90 -12.49 6.64
CA ARG A 71 -9.88 -11.53 6.13
C ARG A 71 -10.56 -10.79 7.27
N PHE A 72 -10.63 -9.47 7.19
CA PHE A 72 -11.32 -8.64 8.18
C PHE A 72 -12.83 -8.88 8.15
N ALA A 73 -13.42 -9.16 9.31
CA ALA A 73 -14.85 -9.42 9.45
C ALA A 73 -15.60 -8.27 10.15
N GLY A 74 -14.94 -7.14 10.41
CA GLY A 74 -15.50 -5.99 11.12
C GLY A 74 -15.24 -6.04 12.63
N GLY A 75 -15.33 -4.86 13.26
CA GLY A 75 -14.99 -4.70 14.68
C GLY A 75 -13.53 -5.07 14.92
N ASP A 76 -13.32 -6.03 15.81
CA ASP A 76 -12.02 -6.62 16.19
C ASP A 76 -11.79 -8.03 15.62
N LYS A 77 -12.61 -8.46 14.66
CA LYS A 77 -12.66 -9.86 14.20
C LYS A 77 -11.96 -10.07 12.85
N TRP A 78 -11.26 -11.19 12.78
CA TRP A 78 -10.53 -11.66 11.60
C TRP A 78 -10.86 -13.14 11.35
N ILE A 79 -11.08 -13.49 10.10
CA ILE A 79 -11.36 -14.86 9.64
C ILE A 79 -10.09 -15.41 9.00
N ASP A 80 -9.61 -16.53 9.50
CA ASP A 80 -8.44 -17.22 8.95
C ASP A 80 -8.73 -17.77 7.55
N CYS A 81 -7.89 -17.39 6.58
CA CYS A 81 -7.91 -17.85 5.20
C CYS A 81 -6.78 -18.87 4.92
N GLY A 82 -6.12 -19.36 5.96
CA GLY A 82 -5.07 -20.36 5.92
C GLY A 82 -3.67 -19.80 5.69
N ALA A 83 -2.69 -20.66 5.94
CA ALA A 83 -1.28 -20.41 5.64
C ALA A 83 -0.97 -20.81 4.19
N PRO A 84 -0.37 -19.93 3.37
CA PRO A 84 0.08 -20.31 2.03
C PRO A 84 1.22 -21.35 2.06
N ASP A 85 2.11 -21.26 3.05
CA ASP A 85 3.18 -22.22 3.31
C ASP A 85 3.46 -22.38 4.81
N ARG A 86 4.64 -22.92 5.17
CA ARG A 86 5.06 -23.15 6.56
C ARG A 86 6.11 -22.15 7.06
N SER A 87 6.44 -21.14 6.25
CA SER A 87 7.30 -20.04 6.67
C SER A 87 6.58 -19.18 7.71
N ASN A 88 7.32 -18.39 8.48
CA ASN A 88 6.72 -17.64 9.59
C ASN A 88 5.95 -16.40 9.15
N SER A 89 5.97 -16.02 7.86
CA SER A 89 5.38 -14.76 7.40
C SER A 89 4.77 -14.82 6.01
N VAL A 90 3.64 -14.14 5.85
CA VAL A 90 3.14 -13.69 4.54
C VAL A 90 3.61 -12.25 4.35
N THR A 91 4.69 -12.06 3.58
CA THR A 91 5.44 -10.80 3.51
C THR A 91 4.86 -9.77 2.54
N ALA A 92 4.06 -10.20 1.57
CA ALA A 92 3.47 -9.31 0.58
C ALA A 92 2.11 -9.83 0.10
N LEU A 93 1.19 -8.91 -0.17
CA LEU A 93 -0.10 -9.17 -0.82
C LEU A 93 -0.26 -8.27 -2.05
N ILE A 94 -0.87 -8.81 -3.10
CA ILE A 94 -1.15 -8.07 -4.34
C ILE A 94 -2.35 -8.65 -5.09
N VAL A 95 -3.07 -7.79 -5.81
CA VAL A 95 -4.07 -8.23 -6.79
C VAL A 95 -3.44 -8.25 -8.18
N PHE A 96 -3.45 -9.42 -8.83
CA PHE A 96 -3.01 -9.59 -10.21
C PHE A 96 -4.05 -10.36 -11.01
N ASN A 97 -4.45 -9.84 -12.17
CA ASN A 97 -5.50 -10.41 -13.02
C ASN A 97 -6.81 -10.74 -12.25
N GLY A 98 -7.18 -9.87 -11.31
CA GLY A 98 -8.41 -10.04 -10.53
C GLY A 98 -8.35 -11.14 -9.47
N GLN A 99 -7.16 -11.61 -9.11
CA GLN A 99 -6.95 -12.64 -8.08
C GLN A 99 -5.93 -12.14 -7.04
N LEU A 100 -6.10 -12.56 -5.79
CA LEU A 100 -5.18 -12.23 -4.70
C LEU A 100 -3.98 -13.19 -4.71
N TYR A 101 -2.78 -12.64 -4.63
CA TYR A 101 -1.52 -13.36 -4.50
C TYR A 101 -0.84 -13.00 -3.18
N ALA A 102 -0.20 -13.99 -2.58
CA ALA A 102 0.57 -13.88 -1.34
C ALA A 102 2.02 -14.32 -1.58
N GLY A 103 2.96 -13.46 -1.20
CA GLY A 103 4.38 -13.79 -1.09
C GLY A 103 4.71 -14.19 0.35
N THR A 104 5.54 -15.21 0.51
CA THR A 104 5.88 -15.81 1.81
C THR A 104 7.36 -15.61 2.13
N GLY A 105 7.73 -15.77 3.40
CA GLY A 105 9.11 -15.61 3.79
C GLY A 105 9.41 -15.98 5.24
N LYS A 106 10.66 -16.39 5.47
CA LYS A 106 11.23 -16.44 6.81
C LYS A 106 11.69 -15.05 7.23
N TYR A 107 10.79 -14.27 7.82
CA TYR A 107 11.15 -12.97 8.37
C TYR A 107 12.05 -13.12 9.60
N ARG A 108 13.14 -12.35 9.62
CA ARG A 108 14.14 -12.31 10.71
C ARG A 108 13.74 -11.25 11.72
N VAL A 109 12.92 -11.63 12.70
CA VAL A 109 12.34 -10.70 13.69
C VAL A 109 13.40 -10.07 14.60
N ALA A 110 14.59 -10.68 14.71
CA ALA A 110 15.72 -10.11 15.45
C ALA A 110 16.18 -8.76 14.91
N GLY A 111 15.97 -8.48 13.61
CA GLY A 111 16.21 -7.16 13.02
C GLY A 111 15.36 -6.05 13.66
N SER A 112 14.31 -6.42 14.40
CA SER A 112 13.43 -5.52 15.16
C SER A 112 13.81 -5.42 16.64
N SER A 113 14.98 -5.92 17.04
CA SER A 113 15.40 -6.02 18.45
C SER A 113 14.41 -6.82 19.31
N LEU A 114 13.82 -7.87 18.72
CA LEU A 114 12.98 -8.87 19.38
C LEU A 114 13.72 -10.22 19.39
N PRO A 115 13.32 -11.20 20.21
CA PRO A 115 13.83 -12.57 20.11
C PRO A 115 13.63 -13.12 18.69
N GLU A 116 14.63 -13.82 18.14
CA GLU A 116 14.52 -14.42 16.81
C GLU A 116 13.42 -15.47 16.75
N SER A 117 12.81 -15.62 15.57
CA SER A 117 11.81 -16.63 15.26
C SER A 117 12.36 -18.03 15.47
N GLU A 118 11.62 -18.83 16.23
CA GLU A 118 11.94 -20.24 16.44
C GLU A 118 11.52 -21.09 15.23
N ASN A 119 10.55 -20.60 14.43
CA ASN A 119 10.30 -21.16 13.10
C ASN A 119 11.49 -20.89 12.16
N LYS A 120 12.07 -21.97 11.64
CA LYS A 120 13.25 -21.99 10.74
C LYS A 120 12.91 -22.24 9.27
N THR A 121 11.64 -22.49 8.95
CA THR A 121 11.20 -22.79 7.59
C THR A 121 11.41 -21.57 6.70
N LEU A 122 12.15 -21.75 5.61
CA LEU A 122 12.34 -20.73 4.58
C LEU A 122 11.02 -20.52 3.82
N GLY A 123 10.80 -19.30 3.32
CA GLY A 123 9.72 -19.02 2.38
C GLY A 123 10.28 -18.74 0.99
N GLY A 124 9.85 -17.64 0.36
CA GLY A 124 10.18 -17.33 -1.04
C GLY A 124 9.16 -17.91 -2.02
N GLY A 125 8.12 -18.57 -1.54
CA GLY A 125 6.98 -19.05 -2.32
C GLY A 125 5.98 -17.94 -2.60
N ILE A 126 5.32 -18.02 -3.75
CA ILE A 126 4.22 -17.14 -4.13
C ILE A 126 3.00 -18.01 -4.42
N PHE A 127 1.87 -17.63 -3.87
CA PHE A 127 0.65 -18.42 -3.89
C PHE A 127 -0.53 -17.57 -4.31
N ARG A 128 -1.48 -18.17 -5.02
CA ARG A 128 -2.74 -17.53 -5.38
C ARG A 128 -3.87 -18.02 -4.49
N TYR A 129 -4.65 -17.10 -3.96
CA TYR A 129 -5.84 -17.42 -3.18
C TYR A 129 -6.94 -18.01 -4.08
N ASP A 130 -7.48 -19.15 -3.69
CA ASP A 130 -8.55 -19.85 -4.42
C ASP A 130 -9.89 -19.83 -3.67
N GLY A 131 -9.92 -19.31 -2.44
CA GLY A 131 -11.12 -19.29 -1.60
C GLY A 131 -11.45 -20.66 -1.01
N GLU A 132 -11.78 -21.65 -1.86
CA GLU A 132 -12.27 -22.97 -1.45
C GLU A 132 -11.13 -23.96 -1.13
N SER A 133 -10.04 -23.94 -1.90
CA SER A 133 -8.88 -24.85 -1.71
C SER A 133 -7.72 -24.24 -0.89
N GLY A 134 -7.92 -23.01 -0.38
CA GLY A 134 -6.89 -22.23 0.32
C GLY A 134 -5.96 -21.52 -0.67
N TRP A 135 -4.84 -22.16 -0.99
CA TRP A 135 -3.72 -21.52 -1.70
C TRP A 135 -3.15 -22.41 -2.80
N ILE A 136 -3.09 -21.88 -4.02
CA ILE A 136 -2.51 -22.54 -5.18
C ILE A 136 -1.07 -22.08 -5.34
N ASP A 137 -0.13 -23.02 -5.33
CA ASP A 137 1.29 -22.76 -5.56
C ASP A 137 1.52 -22.13 -6.95
N CYS A 138 2.10 -20.93 -6.95
CA CYS A 138 2.49 -20.19 -8.13
C CYS A 138 4.01 -20.11 -8.28
N GLY A 139 4.74 -21.01 -7.63
CA GLY A 139 6.19 -21.18 -7.73
C GLY A 139 6.95 -20.45 -6.63
N HIS A 140 8.25 -20.70 -6.61
CA HIS A 140 9.19 -20.12 -5.66
C HIS A 140 10.23 -19.28 -6.40
N LEU A 141 10.60 -18.15 -5.80
CA LEU A 141 11.70 -17.33 -6.30
C LEU A 141 13.03 -18.06 -6.06
N PRO A 142 13.86 -18.25 -7.09
CA PRO A 142 15.17 -18.90 -6.95
C PRO A 142 16.01 -18.28 -5.83
N GLU A 143 16.51 -19.12 -4.93
CA GLU A 143 17.41 -18.75 -3.81
C GLU A 143 16.84 -17.75 -2.78
N ALA A 144 15.58 -17.32 -2.93
CA ALA A 144 14.96 -16.39 -1.99
C ALA A 144 14.44 -17.11 -0.76
N GLU A 145 14.84 -16.64 0.42
CA GLU A 145 14.29 -17.11 1.71
C GLU A 145 12.99 -16.39 2.10
N ALA A 146 12.74 -15.25 1.45
CA ALA A 146 11.58 -14.39 1.67
C ALA A 146 11.34 -13.48 0.47
N VAL A 147 10.07 -13.32 0.10
CA VAL A 147 9.65 -12.35 -0.92
C VAL A 147 9.77 -10.92 -0.35
N GLY A 148 10.50 -10.05 -1.04
CA GLY A 148 10.82 -8.66 -0.67
C GLY A 148 9.90 -7.60 -1.26
N GLY A 149 8.86 -8.02 -1.97
CA GLY A 149 7.86 -7.12 -2.53
C GLY A 149 7.26 -7.67 -3.81
N MET A 150 6.04 -7.24 -4.13
CA MET A 150 5.39 -7.59 -5.39
C MET A 150 4.79 -6.35 -6.05
N VAL A 151 4.84 -6.31 -7.39
CA VAL A 151 4.31 -5.20 -8.18
C VAL A 151 3.78 -5.68 -9.53
N VAL A 152 2.64 -5.11 -9.96
CA VAL A 152 2.18 -5.25 -11.33
C VAL A 152 2.71 -4.09 -12.15
N TYR A 153 3.51 -4.38 -13.16
CA TYR A 153 4.08 -3.40 -14.08
C TYR A 153 3.94 -3.88 -15.52
N ARG A 154 3.36 -3.03 -16.39
CA ARG A 154 3.08 -3.37 -17.80
C ARG A 154 2.42 -4.74 -17.97
N ASN A 155 1.37 -4.99 -17.19
CA ASN A 155 0.57 -6.23 -17.17
C ASN A 155 1.32 -7.51 -16.76
N HIS A 156 2.52 -7.39 -16.19
CA HIS A 156 3.25 -8.53 -15.63
C HIS A 156 3.36 -8.37 -14.11
N LEU A 157 3.27 -9.50 -13.40
CA LEU A 157 3.59 -9.57 -11.99
C LEU A 157 5.11 -9.74 -11.84
N TYR A 158 5.71 -8.88 -11.02
CA TYR A 158 7.10 -8.98 -10.61
C TYR A 158 7.19 -9.18 -9.10
N ALA A 159 8.23 -9.87 -8.66
CA ALA A 159 8.55 -10.06 -7.26
C ALA A 159 10.07 -10.00 -7.02
N SER A 160 10.47 -9.60 -5.83
CA SER A 160 11.87 -9.50 -5.42
C SER A 160 12.18 -10.37 -4.19
N SER A 161 13.47 -10.50 -3.87
CA SER A 161 13.95 -11.14 -2.64
C SER A 161 14.16 -10.10 -1.52
N LEU A 162 13.67 -10.38 -0.30
CA LEU A 162 13.86 -9.51 0.88
C LEU A 162 15.29 -9.56 1.43
N TYR A 163 15.93 -10.71 1.30
CA TYR A 163 17.29 -10.96 1.77
C TYR A 163 18.21 -11.31 0.61
N ARG A 164 19.51 -11.36 0.88
CA ARG A 164 20.50 -11.81 -0.09
C ARG A 164 20.34 -13.33 -0.37
N PRO A 165 20.63 -13.80 -1.59
CA PRO A 165 21.08 -13.03 -2.76
C PRO A 165 19.97 -12.14 -3.33
N ALA A 166 20.34 -10.97 -3.87
CA ALA A 166 19.38 -10.03 -4.43
C ALA A 166 18.81 -10.56 -5.76
N GLY A 167 17.51 -10.81 -5.80
CA GLY A 167 16.77 -11.29 -6.96
C GLY A 167 15.58 -10.40 -7.29
N PHE A 168 15.27 -10.31 -8.59
CA PHE A 168 14.08 -9.68 -9.14
C PHE A 168 13.58 -10.53 -10.31
N PHE A 169 12.31 -10.91 -10.26
CA PHE A 169 11.76 -11.95 -11.12
C PHE A 169 10.41 -11.54 -11.69
N ARG A 170 10.14 -11.98 -12.92
CA ARG A 170 8.87 -11.83 -13.62
C ARG A 170 8.13 -13.17 -13.62
N TYR A 171 6.85 -13.14 -13.31
CA TYR A 171 6.00 -14.31 -13.37
C TYR A 171 5.67 -14.69 -14.83
N GLU A 172 5.84 -15.96 -15.19
CA GLU A 172 5.55 -16.48 -16.54
C GLU A 172 4.29 -17.37 -16.56
N GLY A 173 3.63 -17.57 -15.42
CA GLY A 173 2.45 -18.43 -15.29
C GLY A 173 2.76 -19.81 -14.69
N GLY A 174 1.73 -20.47 -14.15
CA GLY A 174 1.88 -21.73 -13.44
C GLY A 174 2.79 -21.56 -12.23
N THR A 175 3.93 -22.23 -12.20
CA THR A 175 4.94 -22.11 -11.15
C THR A 175 6.24 -21.45 -11.63
N ALA A 176 6.24 -20.87 -12.83
CA ALA A 176 7.44 -20.39 -13.49
C ALA A 176 7.73 -18.91 -13.21
N TRP A 177 8.97 -18.63 -12.83
CA TRP A 177 9.52 -17.29 -12.62
C TRP A 177 10.81 -17.11 -13.41
N LYS A 178 10.92 -15.99 -14.13
CA LYS A 178 12.09 -15.63 -14.93
C LYS A 178 12.87 -14.51 -14.24
N ASN A 179 14.18 -14.66 -14.11
CA ASN A 179 15.04 -13.58 -13.63
C ASN A 179 14.96 -12.38 -14.58
N ALA A 180 14.61 -11.21 -14.03
CA ALA A 180 14.43 -9.95 -14.74
C ALA A 180 15.59 -8.96 -14.51
N GLY A 181 16.67 -9.41 -13.87
CA GLY A 181 17.83 -8.62 -13.49
C GLY A 181 17.57 -7.82 -12.22
N SER A 182 18.49 -7.88 -11.26
CA SER A 182 18.44 -7.06 -10.04
C SER A 182 19.18 -5.73 -10.25
N PRO A 183 18.82 -4.66 -9.52
CA PRO A 183 19.59 -3.42 -9.48
C PRO A 183 21.09 -3.68 -9.26
N GLN A 184 21.94 -3.02 -10.05
CA GLN A 184 23.39 -3.16 -9.91
C GLN A 184 23.91 -2.22 -8.83
N ARG A 185 24.93 -2.68 -8.09
CA ARG A 185 25.69 -1.83 -7.18
C ARG A 185 26.51 -0.83 -8.00
N PRO A 186 26.37 0.50 -7.76
CA PRO A 186 27.27 1.49 -8.32
C PRO A 186 28.73 1.18 -7.99
N ALA A 187 29.61 1.27 -8.99
CA ALA A 187 31.01 0.81 -8.90
C ALA A 187 31.86 1.59 -7.87
N ASP A 188 31.42 2.79 -7.51
CA ASP A 188 32.05 3.68 -6.53
C ASP A 188 31.73 3.32 -5.07
N LEU A 189 30.80 2.39 -4.81
CA LEU A 189 30.40 2.03 -3.46
C LEU A 189 31.22 0.87 -2.87
N PRO A 190 31.76 1.01 -1.64
CA PRO A 190 32.62 -0.02 -1.03
C PRO A 190 31.84 -1.29 -0.70
N GLY A 191 32.33 -2.47 -1.09
CA GLY A 191 31.69 -3.76 -0.79
C GLY A 191 31.95 -4.80 -1.88
N ASP A 192 31.56 -6.03 -1.61
CA ASP A 192 31.78 -7.21 -2.47
C ASP A 192 30.53 -7.65 -3.26
N THR A 193 29.36 -7.11 -2.92
CA THR A 193 28.09 -7.49 -3.54
C THR A 193 27.92 -6.84 -4.92
N THR A 194 27.55 -7.60 -5.93
CA THR A 194 27.29 -7.05 -7.28
C THR A 194 25.89 -6.46 -7.45
N HIS A 195 24.90 -7.02 -6.76
CA HIS A 195 23.50 -6.62 -6.87
C HIS A 195 22.94 -6.07 -5.55
N MET A 196 22.02 -5.11 -5.70
CA MET A 196 21.25 -4.50 -4.62
C MET A 196 19.81 -5.02 -4.61
N ARG A 197 19.23 -5.13 -3.42
CA ARG A 197 17.85 -5.58 -3.25
C ARG A 197 16.86 -4.50 -3.65
N ALA A 198 15.85 -4.90 -4.42
CA ALA A 198 14.65 -4.12 -4.65
C ALA A 198 13.60 -4.54 -3.63
N GLU A 199 13.07 -3.61 -2.84
CA GLU A 199 12.17 -3.93 -1.73
C GLU A 199 10.75 -3.43 -2.03
N ALA A 200 10.26 -2.39 -1.35
CA ALA A 200 9.04 -1.71 -1.73
C ALA A 200 9.15 -1.21 -3.17
N MET A 201 8.10 -1.42 -3.97
CA MET A 201 8.05 -1.07 -5.39
C MET A 201 6.78 -0.32 -5.72
N THR A 202 6.84 0.61 -6.66
CA THR A 202 5.67 1.35 -7.15
C THR A 202 5.77 1.66 -8.64
N VAL A 203 4.68 2.11 -9.25
CA VAL A 203 4.68 2.53 -10.65
C VAL A 203 4.35 4.01 -10.73
N HIS A 204 5.28 4.79 -11.28
CA HIS A 204 5.16 6.24 -11.39
C HIS A 204 5.64 6.71 -12.76
N ASN A 205 4.85 7.54 -13.45
CA ASN A 205 5.17 8.12 -14.76
C ASN A 205 5.74 7.15 -15.80
N GLY A 206 5.21 5.93 -15.87
CA GLY A 206 5.58 4.92 -16.87
C GLY A 206 6.80 4.06 -16.51
N TRP A 207 7.38 4.26 -15.33
CA TRP A 207 8.50 3.48 -14.79
C TRP A 207 8.06 2.69 -13.55
N LEU A 208 8.68 1.54 -13.32
CA LEU A 208 8.67 0.89 -12.01
C LEU A 208 9.78 1.52 -11.18
N TYR A 209 9.48 1.98 -9.97
CA TYR A 209 10.45 2.44 -8.99
C TYR A 209 10.59 1.42 -7.87
N ALA A 210 11.80 1.23 -7.37
CA ALA A 210 12.10 0.35 -6.26
C ALA A 210 12.95 1.05 -5.19
N SER A 211 12.59 0.84 -3.94
CA SER A 211 13.40 1.16 -2.78
C SER A 211 14.51 0.11 -2.62
N SER A 212 15.52 0.44 -1.83
CA SER A 212 16.66 -0.43 -1.55
C SER A 212 17.06 -0.35 -0.09
N TYR A 213 17.18 -1.51 0.55
CA TYR A 213 17.83 -1.66 1.85
C TYR A 213 19.36 -1.62 1.77
N ASP A 214 19.90 -1.45 0.56
CA ASP A 214 21.32 -1.34 0.31
C ASP A 214 21.64 0.11 -0.07
N GLY A 215 22.12 0.88 0.91
CA GLY A 215 22.69 2.21 0.69
C GLY A 215 21.70 3.35 0.52
N GLY A 216 20.44 3.21 0.94
CA GLY A 216 19.46 4.31 1.00
C GLY A 216 19.11 4.87 -0.37
N ARG A 217 19.13 4.00 -1.37
CA ARG A 217 18.97 4.36 -2.79
C ARG A 217 17.57 4.07 -3.29
N VAL A 218 17.25 4.67 -4.43
CA VAL A 218 16.07 4.35 -5.22
C VAL A 218 16.53 4.00 -6.63
N PHE A 219 15.89 3.00 -7.22
CA PHE A 219 16.12 2.59 -8.61
C PHE A 219 14.84 2.73 -9.41
N ARG A 220 14.95 2.85 -10.73
CA ARG A 220 13.82 2.73 -11.65
C ARG A 220 14.11 1.73 -12.76
N PHE A 221 13.07 1.07 -13.25
CA PHE A 221 13.12 0.01 -14.25
C PHE A 221 12.21 0.35 -15.42
N ASP A 222 12.72 0.27 -16.65
CA ASP A 222 11.92 0.48 -17.87
C ASP A 222 11.16 -0.77 -18.31
N GLY A 223 11.53 -1.96 -17.85
CA GLY A 223 11.05 -3.23 -18.42
C GLY A 223 12.18 -4.16 -18.85
N GLU A 224 13.40 -3.62 -18.97
CA GLU A 224 14.59 -4.32 -19.45
C GLU A 224 15.81 -4.07 -18.55
N SER A 225 16.00 -2.82 -18.09
CA SER A 225 17.19 -2.39 -17.36
C SER A 225 16.86 -1.50 -16.17
N TRP A 226 17.72 -1.56 -15.15
CA TRP A 226 17.65 -0.72 -13.96
C TRP A 226 18.52 0.52 -14.12
N PHE A 227 17.97 1.66 -13.71
CA PHE A 227 18.66 2.94 -13.60
C PHE A 227 18.71 3.37 -12.13
N ASP A 228 19.87 3.78 -11.66
CA ASP A 228 20.09 4.29 -10.31
C ASP A 228 19.60 5.74 -10.17
N CYS A 229 18.63 5.99 -9.29
CA CYS A 229 18.12 7.34 -9.02
C CYS A 229 18.85 8.04 -7.87
N GLY A 230 19.94 7.48 -7.35
CA GLY A 230 20.77 8.09 -6.32
C GLY A 230 20.37 7.73 -4.88
N GLN A 231 21.28 8.05 -3.96
CA GLN A 231 21.09 7.89 -2.52
C GLN A 231 20.35 9.11 -1.93
N LEU A 232 19.47 8.86 -0.97
CA LEU A 232 18.69 9.89 -0.29
C LEU A 232 19.49 10.40 0.92
N ALA A 233 20.34 11.40 0.69
CA ALA A 233 21.23 11.98 1.69
C ALA A 233 22.11 10.91 2.38
N GLU A 234 22.26 10.92 3.70
CA GLU A 234 23.05 9.96 4.48
C GLU A 234 22.28 8.68 4.85
N ASN A 235 21.07 8.48 4.31
CA ASN A 235 20.25 7.32 4.65
C ASN A 235 20.87 6.02 4.12
N THR A 236 20.62 4.94 4.85
CA THR A 236 21.15 3.61 4.51
C THR A 236 20.08 2.69 3.92
N GLN A 237 18.79 3.04 4.06
CA GLN A 237 17.68 2.25 3.54
C GLN A 237 16.50 3.15 3.14
N THR A 238 15.73 2.72 2.15
CA THR A 238 14.44 3.30 1.74
C THR A 238 13.36 2.21 1.86
N TYR A 239 12.13 2.60 2.21
CA TYR A 239 11.13 1.64 2.73
C TYR A 239 9.75 1.68 2.08
N ALA A 240 9.31 2.83 1.57
CA ALA A 240 7.98 2.97 1.01
C ALA A 240 7.87 4.12 0.05
N PHE A 241 6.81 4.06 -0.75
CA PHE A 241 6.44 5.08 -1.72
C PHE A 241 5.01 5.56 -1.49
N ALA A 242 4.75 6.82 -1.83
CA ALA A 242 3.42 7.31 -2.08
C ALA A 242 3.43 8.32 -3.23
N THR A 243 2.32 8.42 -3.96
CA THR A 243 2.13 9.49 -4.96
C THR A 243 1.04 10.43 -4.47
N LEU A 244 1.39 11.71 -4.33
CA LEU A 244 0.51 12.80 -3.90
C LEU A 244 0.57 13.90 -4.95
N ALA A 245 -0.58 14.26 -5.51
CA ALA A 245 -0.73 15.30 -6.54
C ALA A 245 0.31 15.18 -7.68
N GLY A 246 0.50 13.97 -8.22
CA GLY A 246 1.41 13.67 -9.33
C GLY A 246 2.89 13.64 -8.95
N ARG A 247 3.24 13.71 -7.66
CA ARG A 247 4.62 13.71 -7.17
C ARG A 247 4.90 12.44 -6.37
N LEU A 248 6.06 11.85 -6.60
CA LEU A 248 6.52 10.63 -5.92
C LEU A 248 7.29 10.97 -4.64
N TYR A 249 6.97 10.29 -3.55
CA TYR A 249 7.58 10.46 -2.24
C TYR A 249 8.15 9.13 -1.73
N VAL A 250 9.21 9.19 -0.94
CA VAL A 250 9.94 8.01 -0.43
C VAL A 250 10.30 8.16 1.04
N GLY A 251 9.95 7.16 1.85
CA GLY A 251 10.33 7.05 3.27
C GLY A 251 11.70 6.43 3.48
N THR A 252 12.42 6.85 4.52
CA THR A 252 13.85 6.52 4.73
C THR A 252 14.20 6.05 6.14
N TRP A 253 15.39 5.46 6.26
CA TRP A 253 16.10 5.12 7.50
C TRP A 253 17.60 5.48 7.38
N PRO A 254 18.26 5.97 8.45
CA PRO A 254 17.76 6.14 9.81
C PRO A 254 17.23 7.54 10.12
N SER A 255 17.11 8.41 9.12
CA SER A 255 16.75 9.81 9.37
C SER A 255 15.29 10.03 9.76
N GLY A 256 14.40 9.07 9.49
CA GLY A 256 12.95 9.24 9.67
C GLY A 256 12.36 10.32 8.75
N ARG A 257 13.03 10.62 7.64
CA ARG A 257 12.63 11.66 6.67
C ARG A 257 11.91 11.09 5.47
N VAL A 258 11.14 11.95 4.83
CA VAL A 258 10.53 11.69 3.52
C VAL A 258 11.17 12.60 2.48
N TYR A 259 11.43 12.05 1.30
CA TYR A 259 11.98 12.80 0.17
C TYR A 259 11.03 12.75 -1.02
N ARG A 260 10.92 13.87 -1.74
CA ARG A 260 10.18 13.98 -3.00
C ARG A 260 11.14 13.82 -4.18
N PHE A 261 10.76 13.00 -5.15
CA PHE A 261 11.48 12.83 -6.40
C PHE A 261 11.33 14.07 -7.29
N GLU A 262 12.45 14.62 -7.77
CA GLU A 262 12.44 15.65 -8.82
C GLU A 262 12.89 15.04 -10.16
N GLN A 263 14.07 14.43 -10.15
CA GLN A 263 14.68 13.72 -11.26
C GLN A 263 15.77 12.79 -10.71
N PRO A 264 16.33 11.87 -11.51
CA PRO A 264 17.36 10.98 -11.00
C PRO A 264 18.55 11.75 -10.38
N HIS A 265 19.00 11.28 -9.22
CA HIS A 265 20.01 11.92 -8.36
C HIS A 265 19.61 13.26 -7.74
N GLN A 266 18.35 13.70 -7.90
CA GLN A 266 17.84 14.93 -7.28
C GLN A 266 16.55 14.65 -6.49
N TRP A 267 16.65 14.85 -5.19
CA TRP A 267 15.60 14.61 -4.23
C TRP A 267 15.44 15.83 -3.33
N THR A 268 14.20 16.23 -3.06
CA THR A 268 13.88 17.30 -2.12
C THR A 268 13.48 16.69 -0.78
N ASP A 269 14.18 17.03 0.30
CA ASP A 269 13.76 16.69 1.68
C ASP A 269 12.45 17.42 2.01
N VAL A 270 11.41 16.67 2.40
CA VAL A 270 10.10 17.22 2.77
C VAL A 270 9.79 17.05 4.26
N GLY A 271 10.82 16.83 5.08
CA GLY A 271 10.74 16.86 6.53
C GLY A 271 10.86 15.49 7.18
N ARG A 272 11.20 15.53 8.47
CA ARG A 272 11.26 14.39 9.38
C ARG A 272 9.93 14.19 10.10
N LEU A 273 9.53 12.94 10.31
CA LEU A 273 8.34 12.60 11.09
C LEU A 273 8.72 12.59 12.58
N GLY A 274 8.58 13.74 13.24
CA GLY A 274 8.92 13.91 14.66
C GLY A 274 10.37 13.50 14.97
N GLU A 275 10.53 12.70 16.03
CA GLU A 275 11.83 12.14 16.44
C GLU A 275 12.04 10.69 15.97
N GLU A 276 11.24 10.26 15.00
CA GLU A 276 11.28 8.91 14.48
C GLU A 276 12.50 8.71 13.57
N LEU A 277 12.82 7.44 13.32
CA LEU A 277 14.02 6.99 12.63
C LEU A 277 13.71 6.27 11.31
N GLU A 278 12.51 5.69 11.20
CA GLU A 278 12.05 4.96 10.02
C GLU A 278 10.70 5.49 9.57
N VAL A 279 10.48 5.59 8.25
CA VAL A 279 9.15 5.84 7.65
C VAL A 279 8.78 4.63 6.80
N MET A 280 7.84 3.82 7.27
CA MET A 280 7.57 2.49 6.72
C MET A 280 6.28 2.39 5.91
N GLY A 281 5.13 2.73 6.49
CA GLY A 281 3.85 2.70 5.80
C GLY A 281 3.52 4.09 5.28
N MET A 282 3.39 4.27 3.96
CA MET A 282 2.96 5.54 3.39
C MET A 282 1.75 5.36 2.48
N LEU A 283 0.69 6.15 2.69
CA LEU A 283 -0.54 6.07 1.90
C LEU A 283 -1.24 7.43 1.84
N VAL A 284 -1.79 7.81 0.68
CA VAL A 284 -2.60 9.02 0.54
C VAL A 284 -4.06 8.72 0.79
N HIS A 285 -4.62 9.03 1.96
CA HIS A 285 -6.01 8.79 2.29
C HIS A 285 -6.87 10.05 2.14
N ASN A 286 -7.89 10.01 1.28
CA ASN A 286 -8.76 11.15 0.97
C ASN A 286 -7.99 12.47 0.68
N GLY A 287 -6.84 12.35 0.00
CA GLY A 287 -5.95 13.47 -0.34
C GLY A 287 -4.94 13.89 0.72
N ARG A 288 -4.89 13.20 1.86
CA ARG A 288 -3.94 13.45 2.95
C ARG A 288 -2.85 12.38 2.91
N LEU A 289 -1.58 12.79 2.81
CA LEU A 289 -0.46 11.84 2.84
C LEU A 289 -0.15 11.45 4.28
N ILE A 290 -0.34 10.17 4.59
CA ILE A 290 -0.14 9.58 5.92
C ILE A 290 1.14 8.76 5.91
N GLY A 291 1.93 8.88 6.98
CA GLY A 291 3.17 8.12 7.20
C GLY A 291 3.18 7.45 8.57
N GLY A 292 3.52 6.16 8.62
CA GLY A 292 3.73 5.36 9.83
C GLY A 292 5.21 5.14 10.11
N THR A 293 5.58 5.09 11.39
CA THR A 293 6.99 5.23 11.81
C THR A 293 7.50 4.18 12.80
N LEU A 294 8.83 4.20 13.00
CA LEU A 294 9.59 3.56 14.09
C LEU A 294 10.48 4.64 14.74
N PRO A 295 10.71 4.69 16.08
CA PRO A 295 10.58 3.61 17.06
C PRO A 295 9.28 3.56 17.87
N LEU A 296 8.38 4.52 17.72
CA LEU A 296 7.25 4.63 18.63
C LEU A 296 5.92 4.15 18.06
N ALA A 297 5.88 3.69 16.80
CA ALA A 297 4.65 3.40 16.07
C ALA A 297 3.72 4.61 15.99
N GLU A 298 4.30 5.76 15.68
CA GLU A 298 3.54 6.98 15.49
C GLU A 298 3.05 7.10 14.04
N VAL A 299 1.98 7.87 13.88
CA VAL A 299 1.38 8.14 12.57
C VAL A 299 1.32 9.65 12.41
N TYR A 300 1.76 10.11 11.25
CA TYR A 300 1.83 11.53 10.91
C TYR A 300 1.12 11.81 9.59
N GLU A 301 0.72 13.06 9.42
CA GLU A 301 0.21 13.61 8.18
C GLU A 301 1.13 14.70 7.64
N PHE A 302 1.38 14.70 6.34
CA PHE A 302 2.12 15.75 5.65
C PHE A 302 1.31 17.06 5.51
N ASP A 303 1.91 18.20 5.84
CA ASP A 303 1.27 19.53 5.76
C ASP A 303 1.17 20.11 4.32
N ASN A 304 1.55 19.33 3.31
CA ASN A 304 1.67 19.72 1.90
C ASN A 304 2.76 20.76 1.58
N LYS A 305 3.67 21.04 2.52
CA LYS A 305 4.78 21.97 2.36
C LYS A 305 6.12 21.29 2.64
N SER A 306 6.45 21.08 3.90
CA SER A 306 7.74 20.57 4.35
C SER A 306 7.73 20.07 5.81
N SER A 307 6.56 19.81 6.38
CA SER A 307 6.44 19.36 7.78
C SER A 307 5.37 18.29 7.95
N TRP A 308 5.43 17.60 9.09
CA TRP A 308 4.58 16.46 9.40
C TRP A 308 3.92 16.66 10.76
N ASN A 309 2.59 16.57 10.79
CA ASN A 309 1.78 16.72 11.98
C ASN A 309 1.47 15.34 12.57
N ARG A 310 1.79 15.13 13.84
CA ARG A 310 1.51 13.88 14.54
C ARG A 310 0.00 13.70 14.72
N LEU A 311 -0.52 12.57 14.27
CA LEU A 311 -1.92 12.18 14.45
C LEU A 311 -2.11 11.33 15.71
N THR A 312 -1.28 10.30 15.89
CA THR A 312 -1.41 9.38 17.02
C THR A 312 -0.15 8.55 17.24
N ARG A 313 -0.15 7.78 18.34
CA ARG A 313 0.70 6.62 18.55
C ARG A 313 -0.19 5.38 18.62
N LEU A 314 0.08 4.37 17.79
CA LEU A 314 -0.77 3.17 17.70
C LEU A 314 -0.35 2.07 18.67
N ASP A 315 0.97 1.86 18.85
CA ASP A 315 1.48 0.76 19.66
C ASP A 315 2.11 1.27 20.97
N HIS A 316 1.63 0.70 22.07
CA HIS A 316 2.05 1.02 23.44
C HIS A 316 2.63 -0.20 24.18
N THR A 317 2.94 -1.30 23.49
CA THR A 317 3.54 -2.52 24.06
C THR A 317 4.72 -2.16 24.96
N PRO A 318 4.74 -2.51 26.26
CA PRO A 318 5.83 -2.11 27.16
C PRO A 318 7.14 -2.84 26.82
N ASP A 319 8.26 -2.35 27.36
CA ASP A 319 9.55 -3.06 27.43
C ASP A 319 10.17 -3.54 26.09
N VAL A 320 9.73 -2.96 24.97
CA VAL A 320 10.33 -3.18 23.64
C VAL A 320 11.06 -1.94 23.13
N LYS A 321 12.18 -2.18 22.46
CA LYS A 321 13.02 -1.13 21.87
C LYS A 321 12.35 -0.45 20.68
N TYR A 322 11.72 -1.25 19.81
CA TYR A 322 11.11 -0.76 18.58
C TYR A 322 9.64 -1.15 18.49
N ARG A 323 8.83 -0.16 18.13
CA ARG A 323 7.44 -0.30 17.72
C ARG A 323 7.29 0.32 16.34
N ARG A 324 6.42 -0.25 15.51
CA ARG A 324 6.19 0.23 14.15
C ARG A 324 4.71 0.44 13.87
N ALA A 325 4.41 1.54 13.18
CA ALA A 325 3.22 1.63 12.33
C ALA A 325 3.65 1.16 10.93
N TRP A 326 3.40 -0.12 10.65
CA TRP A 326 4.15 -0.93 9.71
C TRP A 326 3.74 -0.73 8.25
N THR A 327 2.52 -1.13 7.88
CA THR A 327 1.97 -0.98 6.52
C THR A 327 0.55 -0.45 6.59
N MET A 328 -0.02 -0.08 5.44
CA MET A 328 -1.34 0.52 5.35
C MET A 328 -2.13 0.03 4.14
N ALA A 329 -3.46 0.05 4.24
CA ALA A 329 -4.37 -0.14 3.12
C ALA A 329 -5.64 0.68 3.30
N GLU A 330 -6.40 0.89 2.23
CA GLU A 330 -7.75 1.43 2.34
C GLU A 330 -8.79 0.32 2.23
N HIS A 331 -9.85 0.41 3.03
CA HIS A 331 -11.01 -0.46 2.94
C HIS A 331 -12.25 0.28 3.46
N ASN A 332 -13.38 0.18 2.74
CA ASN A 332 -14.65 0.83 3.09
C ASN A 332 -14.50 2.31 3.48
N GLY A 333 -13.72 3.06 2.69
CA GLY A 333 -13.52 4.50 2.89
C GLY A 333 -12.70 4.88 4.12
N LYS A 334 -11.99 3.91 4.73
CA LYS A 334 -11.08 4.13 5.86
C LYS A 334 -9.66 3.70 5.48
N LEU A 335 -8.67 4.32 6.10
CA LEU A 335 -7.30 3.84 6.16
C LEU A 335 -7.18 2.81 7.29
N PHE A 336 -6.44 1.73 7.04
CA PHE A 336 -6.05 0.73 8.01
C PHE A 336 -4.53 0.75 8.14
N CYS A 337 -4.01 0.57 9.35
CA CYS A 337 -2.58 0.51 9.64
C CYS A 337 -2.28 -0.62 10.62
N SER A 338 -1.32 -1.49 10.28
CA SER A 338 -0.87 -2.56 11.17
C SER A 338 0.30 -2.12 12.05
N THR A 339 0.52 -2.86 13.13
CA THR A 339 1.56 -2.55 14.11
C THR A 339 2.46 -3.74 14.45
N LEU A 340 3.67 -3.42 14.90
CA LEU A 340 4.62 -4.34 15.53
C LEU A 340 5.06 -3.72 16.86
N PRO A 341 5.21 -4.48 17.96
CA PRO A 341 4.97 -5.92 18.08
C PRO A 341 3.57 -6.31 18.56
N SER A 342 2.65 -5.36 18.76
CA SER A 342 1.31 -5.72 19.25
C SER A 342 0.48 -6.54 18.26
N GLY A 343 0.88 -6.58 16.98
CA GLY A 343 0.17 -7.28 15.92
C GLY A 343 -1.17 -6.67 15.53
N LYS A 344 -1.59 -5.61 16.22
CA LYS A 344 -2.91 -4.99 16.03
C LYS A 344 -3.00 -4.23 14.71
N VAL A 345 -4.22 -4.18 14.18
CA VAL A 345 -4.58 -3.32 13.07
C VAL A 345 -5.52 -2.24 13.61
N TYR A 346 -5.31 -1.01 13.18
CA TYR A 346 -6.15 0.14 13.53
C TYR A 346 -6.75 0.75 12.28
N SER A 347 -7.97 1.29 12.37
CA SER A 347 -8.58 2.05 11.28
C SER A 347 -8.84 3.50 11.65
N TRP A 348 -8.77 4.37 10.64
CA TRP A 348 -9.01 5.80 10.74
C TRP A 348 -9.62 6.31 9.43
N ARG A 349 -10.31 7.46 9.48
CA ARG A 349 -10.80 8.12 8.26
C ARG A 349 -10.56 9.61 8.29
N ALA A 350 -10.24 10.15 7.11
CA ALA A 350 -10.33 11.57 6.82
C ALA A 350 -11.61 11.81 6.01
N GLY A 351 -12.50 12.65 6.50
CA GLY A 351 -13.77 12.92 5.85
C GLY A 351 -14.61 11.68 5.55
N ARG A 352 -15.34 11.71 4.43
CA ARG A 352 -16.26 10.64 3.98
C ARG A 352 -15.85 10.17 2.60
N VAL A 353 -15.75 8.86 2.40
CA VAL A 353 -15.36 8.27 1.12
C VAL A 353 -16.26 7.10 0.78
N ALA A 354 -17.03 7.21 -0.30
CA ALA A 354 -17.65 6.06 -0.95
C ALA A 354 -16.59 5.36 -1.81
N MET A 355 -16.27 4.12 -1.48
CA MET A 355 -15.22 3.32 -2.13
C MET A 355 -15.85 2.07 -2.74
N ALA A 356 -15.74 1.90 -4.06
CA ALA A 356 -16.18 0.67 -4.72
C ALA A 356 -15.37 -0.51 -4.18
N GLY A 357 -16.01 -1.66 -3.90
CA GLY A 357 -15.31 -2.83 -3.36
C GLY A 357 -14.47 -3.57 -4.40
N LYS A 358 -14.83 -3.49 -5.68
CA LYS A 358 -14.09 -4.19 -6.75
C LYS A 358 -13.13 -3.26 -7.47
N ALA A 359 -12.01 -3.82 -7.90
CA ALA A 359 -11.11 -3.16 -8.83
C ALA A 359 -11.88 -2.72 -10.09
N PHE A 360 -11.72 -1.45 -10.47
CA PHE A 360 -12.42 -0.88 -11.61
C PHE A 360 -11.99 -1.60 -12.90
N PRO A 361 -12.92 -2.07 -13.74
CA PRO A 361 -12.60 -2.80 -14.96
C PRO A 361 -11.92 -1.94 -16.03
N ALA A 362 -11.24 -2.59 -16.99
CA ALA A 362 -10.69 -1.91 -18.16
C ALA A 362 -11.78 -1.76 -19.24
N GLY A 363 -11.66 -0.71 -20.06
CA GLY A 363 -12.63 -0.41 -21.12
C GLY A 363 -13.35 0.92 -20.88
N TRP A 364 -14.35 1.18 -21.72
CA TRP A 364 -15.25 2.31 -21.54
C TRP A 364 -16.34 1.92 -20.55
N HIS A 365 -16.53 2.77 -19.54
CA HIS A 365 -17.53 2.58 -18.50
C HIS A 365 -18.15 3.93 -18.17
N HIS A 366 -19.44 3.93 -17.89
CA HIS A 366 -20.14 5.11 -17.42
C HIS A 366 -19.96 5.22 -15.90
N ILE A 367 -19.51 6.38 -15.41
CA ILE A 367 -19.34 6.64 -13.97
C ILE A 367 -20.20 7.82 -13.56
N ALA A 368 -20.97 7.67 -12.48
CA ALA A 368 -21.66 8.79 -11.84
C ALA A 368 -21.30 8.87 -10.35
N ALA A 369 -21.02 10.08 -9.88
CA ALA A 369 -20.81 10.38 -8.47
C ALA A 369 -21.88 11.40 -8.04
N VAL A 370 -22.66 11.06 -7.01
CA VAL A 370 -23.79 11.88 -6.55
C VAL A 370 -23.62 12.20 -5.07
N ARG A 371 -23.67 13.48 -4.73
CA ARG A 371 -23.82 13.95 -3.35
C ARG A 371 -25.24 14.47 -3.15
N THR A 372 -25.93 13.98 -2.13
CA THR A 372 -27.26 14.47 -1.75
C THR A 372 -27.60 14.06 -0.32
N ASN A 373 -28.17 14.98 0.46
CA ASN A 373 -28.75 14.72 1.79
C ASN A 373 -27.82 13.90 2.70
N GLY A 374 -26.58 14.36 2.88
CA GLY A 374 -25.62 13.69 3.75
C GLY A 374 -25.17 12.32 3.27
N THR A 375 -25.26 12.07 1.96
CA THR A 375 -24.87 10.80 1.32
C THR A 375 -24.06 11.03 0.06
N LEU A 376 -22.96 10.28 -0.08
CA LEU A 376 -22.21 10.09 -1.31
C LEU A 376 -22.60 8.76 -1.94
N ARG A 377 -22.87 8.74 -3.24
CA ARG A 377 -23.13 7.54 -4.04
C ARG A 377 -22.22 7.49 -5.24
N LEU A 378 -21.76 6.29 -5.56
CA LEU A 378 -20.90 6.02 -6.69
C LEU A 378 -21.53 4.92 -7.53
N TYR A 379 -21.65 5.17 -8.83
CA TYR A 379 -22.24 4.26 -9.79
C TYR A 379 -21.25 3.89 -10.88
N THR A 380 -21.32 2.67 -11.37
CA THR A 380 -20.63 2.19 -12.57
C THR A 380 -21.66 1.50 -13.47
N ASP A 381 -21.71 1.89 -14.73
CA ASP A 381 -22.63 1.35 -15.74
C ASP A 381 -24.09 1.32 -15.28
N GLY A 382 -24.52 2.40 -14.61
CA GLY A 382 -25.88 2.56 -14.11
C GLY A 382 -26.16 1.89 -12.77
N THR A 383 -25.22 1.09 -12.25
CA THR A 383 -25.39 0.31 -11.02
C THR A 383 -24.67 0.96 -9.85
N LEU A 384 -25.32 1.04 -8.68
CA LEU A 384 -24.70 1.54 -7.45
C LEU A 384 -23.59 0.57 -6.98
N VAL A 385 -22.36 1.06 -6.89
CA VAL A 385 -21.18 0.25 -6.49
C VAL A 385 -20.62 0.63 -5.12
N ALA A 386 -20.92 1.83 -4.63
CA ALA A 386 -20.58 2.25 -3.28
C ALA A 386 -21.49 3.38 -2.78
N GLN A 387 -21.65 3.43 -1.46
CA GLN A 387 -22.36 4.50 -0.77
C GLN A 387 -21.68 4.81 0.56
N GLU A 388 -21.66 6.09 0.95
CA GLU A 388 -21.26 6.54 2.27
C GLU A 388 -22.29 7.57 2.77
N SER A 389 -22.90 7.33 3.94
CA SER A 389 -24.10 8.05 4.41
C SER A 389 -24.02 8.49 5.87
N GLY A 390 -24.76 9.54 6.23
CA GLY A 390 -24.89 10.00 7.62
C GLY A 390 -23.84 11.03 8.00
N PHE A 391 -23.51 11.95 7.09
CA PHE A 391 -22.84 13.20 7.43
C PHE A 391 -23.83 14.36 7.34
N THR A 392 -23.54 15.46 8.03
CA THR A 392 -24.27 16.71 7.86
C THR A 392 -23.73 17.45 6.65
N ASP A 393 -24.59 17.86 5.71
CA ASP A 393 -24.12 18.53 4.50
C ASP A 393 -23.41 19.87 4.78
N THR A 394 -23.81 20.59 5.83
CA THR A 394 -23.21 21.87 6.22
C THR A 394 -21.78 21.73 6.75
N ASP A 395 -21.39 20.55 7.21
CA ASP A 395 -20.02 20.31 7.70
C ASP A 395 -19.03 20.20 6.53
N TYR A 396 -19.53 19.85 5.34
CA TYR A 396 -18.75 19.66 4.13
C TYR A 396 -19.12 20.71 3.06
N ASP A 397 -18.83 21.98 3.33
CA ASP A 397 -19.04 23.06 2.35
C ASP A 397 -18.04 22.94 1.18
N LEU A 398 -18.55 23.00 -0.04
CA LEU A 398 -17.75 22.96 -1.27
C LEU A 398 -17.51 24.35 -1.86
N ASN A 399 -18.08 25.40 -1.27
CA ASN A 399 -17.87 26.77 -1.69
C ASN A 399 -16.46 27.23 -1.29
N CYS A 400 -15.53 27.14 -2.23
CA CYS A 400 -14.14 27.52 -2.03
C CYS A 400 -13.52 28.06 -3.32
N ASP A 401 -12.42 28.80 -3.20
CA ASP A 401 -11.71 29.39 -4.34
C ASP A 401 -10.81 28.38 -5.09
N ARG A 402 -10.92 27.07 -4.78
CA ARG A 402 -10.13 26.04 -5.45
C ARG A 402 -10.77 25.66 -6.79
N PRO A 403 -9.98 25.47 -7.86
CA PRO A 403 -10.52 25.08 -9.15
C PRO A 403 -11.10 23.66 -9.12
N LEU A 404 -12.16 23.44 -9.89
CA LEU A 404 -12.59 22.09 -10.24
C LEU A 404 -11.62 21.52 -11.27
N LEU A 405 -10.95 20.42 -10.92
CA LEU A 405 -10.01 19.73 -11.79
C LEU A 405 -10.66 18.46 -12.36
N ILE A 406 -10.51 18.25 -13.67
CA ILE A 406 -10.97 17.06 -14.38
C ILE A 406 -9.74 16.39 -14.98
N GLY A 407 -9.58 15.09 -14.71
CA GLY A 407 -8.41 14.31 -15.15
C GLY A 407 -7.17 14.44 -14.26
N PHE A 408 -7.24 15.20 -13.16
CA PHE A 408 -6.20 15.30 -12.15
C PHE A 408 -6.82 15.44 -10.75
N GLY A 409 -6.15 14.91 -9.73
CA GLY A 409 -6.65 14.90 -8.36
C GLY A 409 -5.56 14.64 -7.32
N PRO A 410 -5.95 14.28 -6.08
CA PRO A 410 -5.00 14.17 -4.96
C PRO A 410 -3.94 13.08 -5.10
N HIS A 411 -4.10 12.12 -6.01
CA HIS A 411 -3.12 11.05 -6.25
C HIS A 411 -2.24 11.39 -7.44
N ASP A 412 -2.73 11.22 -8.67
CA ASP A 412 -2.00 11.44 -9.91
C ASP A 412 -2.98 11.86 -11.03
N TYR A 413 -2.46 12.11 -12.23
CA TYR A 413 -3.25 12.23 -13.45
C TYR A 413 -4.03 10.94 -13.73
N PHE A 414 -5.24 11.09 -14.26
CA PHE A 414 -6.02 9.95 -14.75
C PHE A 414 -5.34 9.36 -15.99
N LYS A 415 -4.92 8.09 -15.89
CA LYS A 415 -4.25 7.34 -16.97
C LYS A 415 -5.29 6.63 -17.84
N GLY A 416 -6.07 7.41 -18.59
CA GLY A 416 -7.13 6.91 -19.45
C GLY A 416 -7.69 7.98 -20.38
N ARG A 417 -8.86 7.70 -20.98
CA ARG A 417 -9.61 8.66 -21.81
C ARG A 417 -10.92 9.00 -21.12
N LEU A 418 -11.35 10.26 -21.24
CA LEU A 418 -12.65 10.75 -20.77
C LEU A 418 -13.48 11.16 -21.99
N SER A 419 -14.79 10.93 -21.91
CA SER A 419 -15.77 11.35 -22.92
C SER A 419 -17.04 11.78 -22.20
N ASP A 420 -17.81 12.68 -22.81
CA ASP A 420 -19.14 13.10 -22.35
C ASP A 420 -19.20 13.52 -20.87
N VAL A 421 -18.26 14.36 -20.45
CA VAL A 421 -18.19 14.83 -19.06
C VAL A 421 -19.29 15.86 -18.80
N ARG A 422 -20.18 15.55 -17.85
CA ARG A 422 -21.32 16.39 -17.47
C ARG A 422 -21.28 16.73 -15.99
N LEU A 423 -21.71 17.95 -15.65
CA LEU A 423 -21.88 18.41 -14.27
C LEU A 423 -23.31 18.91 -14.08
N TYR A 424 -23.94 18.52 -12.97
CA TYR A 424 -25.32 18.85 -12.66
C TYR A 424 -25.39 19.65 -11.36
N SER A 425 -26.22 20.70 -11.35
CA SER A 425 -26.51 21.52 -10.16
C SER A 425 -27.54 20.88 -9.21
N ARG A 426 -27.94 19.63 -9.49
CA ARG A 426 -28.84 18.83 -8.66
C ARG A 426 -28.36 17.38 -8.63
N ALA A 427 -28.84 16.64 -7.63
CA ALA A 427 -28.69 15.20 -7.61
C ALA A 427 -29.49 14.55 -8.76
N LEU A 428 -28.87 13.63 -9.47
CA LEU A 428 -29.56 12.74 -10.40
C LEU A 428 -30.19 11.57 -9.65
N SER A 429 -31.34 11.13 -10.11
CA SER A 429 -31.99 9.90 -9.66
C SER A 429 -31.31 8.66 -10.27
N GLU A 430 -31.53 7.49 -9.65
CA GLU A 430 -31.02 6.21 -10.16
C GLU A 430 -31.51 5.92 -11.58
N ALA A 431 -32.77 6.25 -11.90
CA ALA A 431 -33.34 6.06 -13.23
C ALA A 431 -32.67 6.94 -14.30
N GLU A 432 -32.32 8.19 -13.95
CA GLU A 432 -31.58 9.08 -14.85
C GLU A 432 -30.18 8.54 -15.12
N ILE A 433 -29.49 8.08 -14.08
CA ILE A 433 -28.14 7.51 -14.18
C ILE A 433 -28.14 6.24 -15.03
N ALA A 434 -29.12 5.36 -14.85
CA ALA A 434 -29.28 4.13 -15.63
C ALA A 434 -29.66 4.39 -17.11
N SER A 435 -30.30 5.54 -17.40
CA SER A 435 -30.58 5.98 -18.77
C SER A 435 -29.30 6.49 -19.44
N LEU A 436 -28.52 7.31 -18.72
CA LEU A 436 -27.25 7.87 -19.19
C LEU A 436 -26.20 6.78 -19.47
N SER A 437 -26.17 5.70 -18.68
CA SER A 437 -25.20 4.62 -18.86
C SER A 437 -25.42 3.75 -20.10
N LYS A 438 -26.47 3.99 -20.88
CA LYS A 438 -26.80 3.28 -22.12
C LYS A 438 -26.55 4.10 -23.38
N GLN A 439 -26.20 5.38 -23.22
CA GLN A 439 -25.77 6.27 -24.30
C GLN A 439 -24.32 5.95 -24.66
#